data_AF-W7B0Q8-F1
#
_entry.id   AF-W7B0Q8-F1
#
_cell.length_a   1.000
_cell.length_b   1.000
_cell.length_c   1.000
_cell.angle_alpha   90.00
_cell.angle_beta   90.00
_cell.angle_gamma   90.00
#
_symmetry.space_group_name_H-M   'P 1'
#
loop_
_entity.id
_entity.type
_entity.pdbx_description
1 polymer ?
#
loop_
_entity_poly.entity_id
_entity_poly.type
_entity_poly.pdbx_seq_one_letter_code
_entity_poly.pdbx_strand_id
1 'polypeptide(L)'
;MDQNEFKYLRLLARNYPTIAKTATEITNLEAILNLPKGTEHFLSDIHGEYSAFEQVLRNGSGVVKRKIRDCFSEEMSDDEINTLATLIYYPEQKIDLLLRDVPDSCAFYKDTLFRLVELCQYVSSKYTRSKVRKAMPEDFAYILEELLHENYNEDDKKLYYEEILESIIELDRAKEFIAALSKLIQRLVVDHLHVVGDVYDRGPYPDKIMDTLMNYHSLDFQWGNHDMLWMGAAAGSEVCLANVVRISARYLNLDILEDSYGISLRPLALFADSVYGDDPCTFFQPKNEDGLVYSNAEITQIARMHKAISIIQFKLEGQVIDRHPEFTMKGRKVLDFIDYERGEIRLKGTVYPLLDTNFPTIDPKNPYALTKEEVEIIQKLVASFKNCERLQKHILFLYSKGSMFLTYNGNLLYHGCIPLNPDGSFMELELHGKKYAGKELFVQFEQIAREGYFRNAGTKEKEYALDITWYLWTGPVSSLFGKSEMTTFERYFVADKKTHHEEKKSIL
;
A
#
# COMPACT_ATOMS: atom_id res chain seq x y z
N MET A 1 33.90 -17.45 22.14
CA MET A 1 32.88 -17.53 21.09
C MET A 1 31.55 -17.79 21.75
N ASP A 2 30.59 -16.90 21.52
CA ASP A 2 29.23 -17.05 22.00
C ASP A 2 28.53 -18.26 21.33
N GLN A 3 27.53 -18.87 21.97
CA GLN A 3 26.76 -19.98 21.38
C GLN A 3 26.05 -19.55 20.08
N ASN A 4 25.57 -18.30 20.01
CA ASN A 4 24.95 -17.76 18.80
C ASN A 4 25.99 -17.57 17.68
N GLU A 5 27.18 -17.10 18.02
CA GLU A 5 28.29 -16.93 17.09
C GLU A 5 28.72 -18.28 16.48
N PHE A 6 28.83 -19.33 17.30
CA PHE A 6 29.14 -20.67 16.81
C PHE A 6 28.02 -21.25 15.92
N LYS A 7 26.75 -20.99 16.25
CA LYS A 7 25.61 -21.38 15.41
C LYS A 7 25.63 -20.65 14.06
N TYR A 8 25.94 -19.36 14.07
CA TYR A 8 26.06 -18.55 12.87
C TYR A 8 27.22 -19.03 11.97
N LEU A 9 28.40 -19.25 12.52
CA LEU A 9 29.54 -19.79 11.78
C LEU A 9 29.26 -21.21 11.23
N ARG A 10 28.54 -22.06 11.97
CA ARG A 10 28.10 -23.36 11.44
C ARG A 10 27.15 -23.24 10.25
N LEU A 11 26.27 -22.24 10.25
CA LEU A 11 25.39 -21.98 9.11
C LEU A 11 26.18 -21.47 7.91
N LEU A 12 27.12 -20.53 8.12
CA LEU A 12 28.01 -20.04 7.06
C LEU A 12 28.88 -21.15 6.47
N ALA A 13 29.42 -22.05 7.30
CA ALA A 13 30.23 -23.17 6.85
C ALA A 13 29.47 -24.16 5.94
N ARG A 14 28.12 -24.19 6.00
CA ARG A 14 27.31 -24.97 5.05
C ARG A 14 27.35 -24.37 3.64
N ASN A 15 27.31 -23.05 3.54
CA ASN A 15 27.30 -22.34 2.26
C ASN A 15 28.72 -22.11 1.71
N TYR A 16 29.68 -21.86 2.61
CA TYR A 16 31.08 -21.55 2.31
C TYR A 16 32.04 -22.51 3.04
N PRO A 17 32.09 -23.80 2.65
CA PRO A 17 32.83 -24.84 3.38
C PRO A 17 34.36 -24.74 3.28
N THR A 18 34.88 -23.89 2.38
CA THR A 18 36.33 -23.76 2.16
C THR A 18 36.78 -22.30 2.22
N ILE A 19 38.06 -22.10 2.53
CA ILE A 19 38.71 -20.78 2.50
C ILE A 19 38.53 -20.15 1.11
N ALA A 20 38.73 -20.94 0.04
CA ALA A 20 38.58 -20.47 -1.34
C ALA A 20 37.16 -19.98 -1.65
N LYS A 21 36.11 -20.72 -1.24
CA LYS A 21 34.71 -20.29 -1.44
C LYS A 21 34.38 -19.03 -0.65
N THR A 22 34.86 -18.93 0.58
CA THR A 22 34.66 -17.75 1.42
C THR A 22 35.36 -16.53 0.83
N ALA A 23 36.64 -16.67 0.42
CA ALA A 23 37.40 -15.58 -0.21
C ALA A 23 36.79 -15.12 -1.54
N THR A 24 36.28 -16.06 -2.35
CA THR A 24 35.58 -15.75 -3.60
C THR A 24 34.32 -14.92 -3.34
N GLU A 25 33.51 -15.33 -2.34
CA GLU A 25 32.30 -14.58 -2.00
C GLU A 25 32.60 -13.21 -1.40
N ILE A 26 33.62 -13.10 -0.54
CA ILE A 26 34.08 -11.79 -0.03
C ILE A 26 34.48 -10.88 -1.19
N THR A 27 35.30 -11.37 -2.11
CA THR A 27 35.74 -10.59 -3.29
C THR A 27 34.54 -10.14 -4.13
N ASN A 28 33.56 -11.02 -4.34
CA ASN A 28 32.34 -10.71 -5.08
C ASN A 28 31.50 -9.63 -4.36
N LEU A 29 31.28 -9.77 -3.05
CA LEU A 29 30.53 -8.79 -2.26
C LEU A 29 31.25 -7.43 -2.18
N GLU A 30 32.57 -7.41 -2.01
CA GLU A 30 33.37 -6.19 -2.04
C GLU A 30 33.28 -5.50 -3.42
N ALA A 31 33.36 -6.26 -4.51
CA ALA A 31 33.18 -5.72 -5.85
C ALA A 31 31.78 -5.10 -6.03
N ILE A 32 30.73 -5.75 -5.52
CA ILE A 32 29.36 -5.22 -5.54
C ILE A 32 29.23 -3.93 -4.71
N LEU A 33 29.83 -3.90 -3.51
CA LEU A 33 29.79 -2.72 -2.64
C LEU A 33 30.52 -1.50 -3.23
N ASN A 34 31.46 -1.72 -4.15
CA ASN A 34 32.16 -0.67 -4.87
C ASN A 34 31.38 -0.14 -6.10
N LEU A 35 30.26 -0.77 -6.48
CA LEU A 35 29.41 -0.24 -7.54
C LEU A 35 28.66 1.01 -7.07
N PRO A 36 28.31 1.93 -7.99
CA PRO A 36 27.46 3.06 -7.65
C PRO A 36 26.14 2.60 -7.02
N LYS A 37 25.70 3.34 -6.00
CA LYS A 37 24.43 3.10 -5.33
C LYS A 37 23.28 3.05 -6.35
N GLY A 38 22.44 2.02 -6.24
CA GLY A 38 21.19 1.90 -7.00
C GLY A 38 20.23 3.06 -6.72
N THR A 39 19.32 3.32 -7.65
CA THR A 39 18.30 4.36 -7.45
C THR A 39 17.19 3.80 -6.57
N GLU A 40 16.94 4.44 -5.44
CA GLU A 40 15.80 4.14 -4.56
C GLU A 40 14.61 5.00 -4.95
N HIS A 41 13.42 4.41 -4.93
CA HIS A 41 12.16 5.08 -5.20
C HIS A 41 11.27 4.98 -3.98
N PHE A 42 10.79 6.12 -3.47
CA PHE A 42 9.93 6.20 -2.29
C PHE A 42 8.53 6.61 -2.71
N LEU A 43 7.53 5.83 -2.31
CA LEU A 43 6.11 6.12 -2.56
C LEU A 43 5.33 6.05 -1.24
N SER A 44 4.48 7.03 -0.98
CA SER A 44 3.53 7.03 0.14
C SER A 44 2.14 7.40 -0.35
N ASP A 45 1.12 7.18 0.49
CA ASP A 45 -0.25 7.68 0.29
C ASP A 45 -0.86 7.25 -1.06
N ILE A 46 -0.68 5.97 -1.42
CA ILE A 46 -1.12 5.43 -2.73
C ILE A 46 -2.65 5.36 -2.79
N HIS A 47 -3.31 4.94 -1.71
CA HIS A 47 -4.76 4.99 -1.52
C HIS A 47 -5.59 4.50 -2.72
N GLY A 48 -5.29 3.32 -3.26
CA GLY A 48 -6.09 2.74 -4.35
C GLY A 48 -5.96 3.42 -5.72
N GLU A 49 -5.15 4.48 -5.86
CA GLU A 49 -4.96 5.25 -7.10
C GLU A 49 -4.04 4.53 -8.10
N TYR A 50 -4.54 3.43 -8.68
CA TYR A 50 -3.74 2.53 -9.52
C TYR A 50 -3.13 3.20 -10.75
N SER A 51 -3.89 4.03 -11.47
CA SER A 51 -3.39 4.69 -12.69
C SER A 51 -2.23 5.64 -12.39
N ALA A 52 -2.33 6.41 -11.30
CA ALA A 52 -1.25 7.30 -10.87
C ALA A 52 -0.04 6.51 -10.39
N PHE A 53 -0.26 5.47 -9.59
CA PHE A 53 0.78 4.54 -9.12
C PHE A 53 1.56 3.91 -10.29
N GLU A 54 0.85 3.37 -11.28
CA GLU A 54 1.47 2.72 -12.43
C GLU A 54 2.29 3.71 -13.26
N GLN A 55 1.76 4.91 -13.50
CA GLN A 55 2.46 5.99 -14.20
C GLN A 55 3.77 6.37 -13.48
N VAL A 56 3.74 6.45 -12.15
CA VAL A 56 4.91 6.77 -11.33
C VAL A 56 5.96 5.66 -11.38
N LEU A 57 5.55 4.39 -11.37
CA LEU A 57 6.48 3.27 -11.56
C LEU A 57 7.13 3.29 -12.94
N ARG A 58 6.32 3.46 -14.00
CA ARG A 58 6.80 3.47 -15.40
C ARG A 58 7.79 4.61 -15.67
N ASN A 59 7.56 5.79 -15.09
CA ASN A 59 8.45 6.94 -15.29
C ASN A 59 9.62 7.02 -14.30
N GLY A 60 9.59 6.20 -13.24
CA GLY A 60 10.58 6.20 -12.15
C GLY A 60 10.67 7.57 -11.46
N SER A 61 9.54 8.24 -11.21
CA SER A 61 9.48 9.64 -10.75
C SER A 61 10.34 10.60 -11.58
N GLY A 62 10.33 10.41 -12.91
CA GLY A 62 11.07 11.22 -13.87
C GLY A 62 12.55 10.86 -14.03
N VAL A 63 13.05 9.85 -13.31
CA VAL A 63 14.45 9.39 -13.44
C VAL A 63 14.72 8.85 -14.84
N VAL A 64 13.76 8.18 -15.49
CA VAL A 64 13.94 7.71 -16.88
C VAL A 64 14.25 8.88 -17.82
N LYS A 65 13.48 9.97 -17.73
CA LYS A 65 13.70 11.16 -18.56
C LYS A 65 15.03 11.84 -18.25
N ARG A 66 15.44 11.84 -16.98
CA ARG A 66 16.77 12.32 -16.58
C ARG A 66 17.86 11.47 -17.23
N LYS A 67 17.72 10.14 -17.24
CA LYS A 67 18.70 9.23 -17.86
C LYS A 67 18.79 9.36 -19.37
N ILE A 68 17.67 9.61 -20.04
CA ILE A 68 17.67 9.97 -21.47
C ILE A 68 18.49 11.25 -21.69
N ARG A 69 18.26 12.30 -20.89
CA ARG A 69 19.04 13.55 -20.99
C ARG A 69 20.52 13.34 -20.71
N ASP A 70 20.87 12.57 -19.67
CA ASP A 70 22.26 12.27 -19.33
C ASP A 70 22.99 11.59 -20.52
N CYS A 71 22.26 10.79 -21.31
CA CYS A 71 22.81 10.04 -22.45
C CYS A 71 22.86 10.85 -23.76
N PHE A 72 21.83 11.65 -24.05
CA PHE A 72 21.62 12.25 -25.39
C PHE A 72 21.48 13.78 -25.41
N SER A 73 21.85 14.49 -24.33
CA SER A 73 21.61 15.94 -24.23
C SER A 73 22.19 16.81 -25.35
N GLU A 74 23.25 16.37 -26.03
CA GLU A 74 23.85 17.09 -27.15
C GLU A 74 23.27 16.69 -28.52
N GLU A 75 22.51 15.60 -28.58
CA GLU A 75 22.05 14.97 -29.82
C GLU A 75 20.54 15.08 -30.05
N MET A 76 19.76 15.27 -28.98
CA MET A 76 18.30 15.27 -29.04
C MET A 76 17.69 16.57 -28.50
N SER A 77 16.68 17.07 -29.19
CA SER A 77 15.80 18.14 -28.70
C SER A 77 14.91 17.67 -27.53
N ASP A 78 14.37 18.60 -26.76
CA ASP A 78 13.46 18.26 -25.65
C ASP A 78 12.21 17.48 -26.13
N ASP A 79 11.71 17.75 -27.33
CA ASP A 79 10.56 17.05 -27.92
C ASP A 79 10.88 15.59 -28.28
N GLU A 80 12.08 15.35 -28.81
CA GLU A 80 12.56 13.99 -29.08
C GLU A 80 12.78 13.22 -27.78
N ILE A 81 13.33 13.88 -26.74
CA ILE A 81 13.50 13.30 -25.40
C ILE A 81 12.14 12.95 -24.80
N ASN A 82 11.15 13.83 -24.91
CA ASN A 82 9.79 13.57 -24.46
C ASN A 82 9.16 12.40 -25.21
N THR A 83 9.40 12.30 -26.52
CA THR A 83 8.90 11.22 -27.37
C THR A 83 9.50 9.88 -26.96
N LEU A 84 10.83 9.81 -26.80
CA LEU A 84 11.53 8.61 -26.34
C LEU A 84 11.11 8.21 -24.92
N ALA A 85 10.99 9.17 -23.99
CA ALA A 85 10.51 8.92 -22.65
C ALA A 85 9.09 8.31 -22.66
N THR A 86 8.18 8.88 -23.46
CA THR A 86 6.81 8.38 -23.59
C THR A 86 6.78 6.97 -24.21
N LEU A 87 7.64 6.70 -25.20
CA LEU A 87 7.82 5.37 -25.75
C LEU A 87 8.27 4.38 -24.67
N ILE A 88 9.24 4.76 -23.83
CA ILE A 88 9.67 3.89 -22.74
C ILE A 88 8.54 3.65 -21.75
N TYR A 89 7.71 4.65 -21.42
CA TYR A 89 6.62 4.50 -20.44
C TYR A 89 5.47 3.60 -20.94
N TYR A 90 5.17 3.67 -22.23
CA TYR A 90 4.01 3.04 -22.87
C TYR A 90 4.43 2.40 -24.21
N PRO A 91 5.34 1.41 -24.21
CA PRO A 91 5.99 0.99 -25.45
C PRO A 91 5.00 0.36 -26.44
N GLU A 92 4.06 -0.45 -25.97
CA GLU A 92 3.06 -1.07 -26.83
C GLU A 92 2.09 -0.04 -27.42
N GLN A 93 1.63 0.94 -26.63
CA GLN A 93 0.68 1.93 -27.12
C GLN A 93 1.35 2.99 -28.00
N LYS A 94 2.55 3.45 -27.61
CA LYS A 94 3.21 4.58 -28.26
C LYS A 94 3.84 4.18 -29.59
N ILE A 95 4.35 2.97 -29.73
CA ILE A 95 4.97 2.51 -30.99
C ILE A 95 3.97 2.50 -32.14
N ASP A 96 2.76 2.01 -31.91
CA ASP A 96 1.70 1.94 -32.93
C ASP A 96 1.21 3.33 -33.35
N LEU A 97 1.30 4.32 -32.46
CA LEU A 97 1.00 5.71 -32.81
C LEU A 97 2.12 6.33 -33.64
N LEU A 98 3.38 6.13 -33.24
CA LEU A 98 4.53 6.69 -33.95
C LEU A 98 4.63 6.14 -35.39
N LEU A 99 4.37 4.85 -35.59
CA LEU A 99 4.46 4.22 -36.90
C LEU A 99 3.41 4.70 -37.91
N ARG A 100 2.29 5.31 -37.48
CA ARG A 100 1.25 5.82 -38.40
C ARG A 100 1.73 7.02 -39.21
N ASP A 101 2.62 7.81 -38.63
CA ASP A 101 3.07 9.08 -39.20
C ASP A 101 4.50 8.98 -39.78
N VAL A 102 5.09 7.77 -39.77
CA VAL A 102 6.46 7.51 -40.23
C VAL A 102 6.45 6.95 -41.66
N PRO A 103 7.17 7.58 -42.62
CA PRO A 103 7.26 7.11 -43.99
C PRO A 103 8.05 5.80 -44.16
N ASP A 104 9.09 5.61 -43.34
CA ASP A 104 9.97 4.44 -43.36
C ASP A 104 10.03 3.80 -41.97
N SER A 105 9.26 2.73 -41.79
CA SER A 105 9.20 1.98 -40.53
C SER A 105 10.53 1.30 -40.20
N CYS A 106 11.28 0.84 -41.20
CA CYS A 106 12.56 0.15 -40.98
C CYS A 106 13.61 1.10 -40.43
N ALA A 107 13.75 2.29 -41.03
CA ALA A 107 14.64 3.33 -40.52
C ALA A 107 14.27 3.74 -39.09
N PHE A 108 12.97 3.94 -38.82
CA PHE A 108 12.49 4.28 -37.48
C PHE A 108 12.80 3.18 -36.45
N TYR A 109 12.62 1.91 -36.79
CA TYR A 109 12.98 0.81 -35.90
C TYR A 109 14.48 0.79 -35.62
N LYS A 110 15.32 0.93 -36.65
CA LYS A 110 16.77 0.96 -36.52
C LYS A 110 17.20 2.05 -35.54
N ASP A 111 16.78 3.29 -35.78
CA ASP A 111 17.12 4.44 -34.91
C ASP A 111 16.62 4.28 -33.47
N THR A 112 15.38 3.81 -33.32
CA THR A 112 14.77 3.60 -31.99
C THR A 112 15.50 2.51 -31.21
N LEU A 113 15.85 1.41 -31.87
CA LEU A 113 16.57 0.30 -31.24
C LEU A 113 17.97 0.70 -30.81
N PHE A 114 18.72 1.43 -31.65
CA PHE A 114 20.03 1.95 -31.26
C PHE A 114 19.95 2.81 -29.99
N ARG A 115 19.04 3.80 -29.98
CA ARG A 115 18.83 4.69 -28.82
C ARG A 115 18.46 3.92 -27.55
N LEU A 116 17.59 2.90 -27.66
CA LEU A 116 17.19 2.09 -26.52
C LEU A 116 18.31 1.18 -26.02
N VAL A 117 19.10 0.58 -26.91
CA VAL A 117 20.27 -0.24 -26.53
C VAL A 117 21.30 0.62 -25.82
N GLU A 118 21.66 1.77 -26.37
CA GLU A 118 22.61 2.70 -25.77
C GLU A 118 22.15 3.20 -24.40
N LEU A 119 20.89 3.62 -24.28
CA LEU A 119 20.31 4.01 -23.00
C LEU A 119 20.31 2.84 -22.00
N CYS A 120 19.99 1.63 -22.46
CA CYS A 120 19.98 0.43 -21.63
C CYS A 120 21.39 0.10 -21.11
N GLN A 121 22.42 0.21 -21.96
CA GLN A 121 23.82 0.07 -21.54
C GLN A 121 24.17 1.10 -20.46
N TYR A 122 23.84 2.37 -20.71
CA TYR A 122 24.08 3.45 -19.76
C TYR A 122 23.44 3.20 -18.39
N VAL A 123 22.14 2.85 -18.33
CA VAL A 123 21.46 2.57 -17.05
C VAL A 123 21.93 1.28 -16.39
N SER A 124 22.40 0.30 -17.18
CA SER A 124 22.88 -0.99 -16.68
C SER A 124 24.29 -0.94 -16.08
N SER A 125 25.08 0.08 -16.43
CA SER A 125 26.49 0.23 -16.05
C SER A 125 26.78 0.20 -14.54
N LYS A 126 25.81 0.59 -13.72
CA LYS A 126 25.88 0.57 -12.25
C LYS A 126 25.57 -0.81 -11.62
N TYR A 127 25.30 -1.83 -12.43
CA TYR A 127 24.92 -3.16 -11.96
C TYR A 127 25.89 -4.25 -12.40
N THR A 128 25.91 -5.37 -11.66
CA THR A 128 26.63 -6.56 -12.11
C THR A 128 25.95 -7.19 -13.32
N ARG A 129 26.75 -7.84 -14.17
CA ARG A 129 26.25 -8.61 -15.33
C ARG A 129 25.17 -9.61 -14.93
N SER A 130 25.37 -10.31 -13.82
CA SER A 130 24.38 -11.27 -13.30
C SER A 130 23.04 -10.61 -12.95
N LYS A 131 23.06 -9.41 -12.38
CA LYS A 131 21.83 -8.68 -12.03
C LYS A 131 21.08 -8.22 -13.27
N VAL A 132 21.80 -7.68 -14.27
CA VAL A 132 21.20 -7.26 -15.54
C VAL A 132 20.62 -8.47 -16.28
N ARG A 133 21.37 -9.58 -16.38
CA ARG A 133 20.91 -10.82 -17.03
C ARG A 133 19.63 -11.37 -16.40
N LYS A 134 19.52 -11.36 -15.06
CA LYS A 134 18.29 -11.77 -14.35
C LYS A 134 17.10 -10.82 -14.54
N ALA A 135 17.35 -9.61 -15.04
CA ALA A 135 16.32 -8.62 -15.33
C ALA A 135 15.80 -8.72 -16.77
N MET A 136 16.57 -9.35 -17.67
CA MET A 136 16.20 -9.51 -19.08
C MET A 136 15.01 -10.46 -19.25
N PRO A 137 14.11 -10.19 -20.21
CA PRO A 137 13.07 -11.14 -20.60
C PRO A 137 13.68 -12.39 -21.24
N GLU A 138 13.13 -13.57 -20.92
CA GLU A 138 13.69 -14.87 -21.33
C GLU A 138 13.84 -15.00 -22.86
N ASP A 139 12.82 -14.58 -23.61
CA ASP A 139 12.78 -14.67 -25.08
C ASP A 139 13.89 -13.88 -25.78
N PHE A 140 14.46 -12.87 -25.11
CA PHE A 140 15.46 -11.97 -25.67
C PHE A 140 16.77 -11.94 -24.86
N ALA A 141 16.90 -12.76 -23.83
CA ALA A 141 18.01 -12.69 -22.89
C ALA A 141 19.38 -12.84 -23.56
N TYR A 142 19.49 -13.78 -24.51
CA TYR A 142 20.74 -13.98 -25.26
C TYR A 142 21.11 -12.77 -26.11
N ILE A 143 20.15 -12.26 -26.90
CA ILE A 143 20.35 -11.10 -27.78
C ILE A 143 20.71 -9.87 -26.94
N LEU A 144 19.97 -9.61 -25.86
CA LEU A 144 20.24 -8.48 -24.96
C LEU A 144 21.58 -8.60 -24.26
N GLU A 145 22.02 -9.82 -23.93
CA GLU A 145 23.34 -10.04 -23.36
C GLU A 145 24.44 -9.66 -24.35
N GLU A 146 24.37 -10.14 -25.60
CA GLU A 146 25.29 -9.74 -26.66
C GLU A 146 25.26 -8.21 -26.87
N LEU A 147 24.06 -7.62 -26.88
CA LEU A 147 23.90 -6.20 -27.14
C LEU A 147 24.41 -5.28 -26.01
N LEU A 148 24.49 -5.76 -24.77
CA LEU A 148 24.80 -4.90 -23.61
C LEU A 148 26.23 -5.04 -23.06
N HIS A 149 27.01 -6.05 -23.48
CA HIS A 149 28.21 -6.47 -22.75
C HIS A 149 29.58 -6.16 -23.37
N GLU A 150 29.66 -5.46 -24.51
CA GLU A 150 30.95 -5.21 -25.17
C GLU A 150 31.39 -3.76 -25.24
N ASN A 151 32.69 -3.55 -24.95
CA ASN A 151 33.38 -2.27 -25.04
C ASN A 151 33.50 -1.83 -26.50
N TYR A 152 33.15 -0.57 -26.75
CA TYR A 152 33.06 0.19 -28.01
C TYR A 152 34.31 0.25 -28.93
N ASN A 153 35.31 -0.62 -28.76
CA ASN A 153 36.65 -0.41 -29.32
C ASN A 153 37.03 -1.26 -30.54
N GLU A 154 36.10 -1.95 -31.21
CA GLU A 154 36.40 -2.69 -32.46
C GLU A 154 35.33 -2.44 -33.54
N ASP A 155 35.73 -1.84 -34.67
CA ASP A 155 34.85 -1.54 -35.81
C ASP A 155 34.10 -2.78 -36.36
N ASP A 156 34.76 -3.96 -36.32
CA ASP A 156 34.18 -5.24 -36.74
C ASP A 156 32.93 -5.62 -35.93
N LYS A 157 32.86 -5.18 -34.67
CA LYS A 157 31.73 -5.48 -33.79
C LYS A 157 30.55 -4.60 -34.09
N LYS A 158 30.75 -3.33 -34.44
CA LYS A 158 29.65 -2.42 -34.81
C LYS A 158 28.80 -3.01 -35.94
N LEU A 159 29.43 -3.58 -36.97
CA LEU A 159 28.76 -4.30 -38.06
C LEU A 159 27.91 -5.48 -37.53
N TYR A 160 28.45 -6.28 -36.62
CA TYR A 160 27.73 -7.38 -36.00
C TYR A 160 26.48 -6.93 -35.21
N TYR A 161 26.56 -5.79 -34.50
CA TYR A 161 25.40 -5.18 -33.84
C TYR A 161 24.32 -4.77 -34.85
N GLU A 162 24.71 -4.12 -35.95
CA GLU A 162 23.76 -3.69 -36.98
C GLU A 162 23.03 -4.89 -37.58
N GLU A 163 23.75 -5.97 -37.87
CA GLU A 163 23.20 -7.23 -38.41
C GLU A 163 22.20 -7.89 -37.45
N ILE A 164 22.46 -7.87 -36.13
CA ILE A 164 21.51 -8.36 -35.14
C ILE A 164 20.22 -7.55 -35.18
N LEU A 165 20.33 -6.22 -35.19
CA LEU A 165 19.16 -5.33 -35.22
C LEU A 165 18.39 -5.45 -36.54
N GLU A 166 19.10 -5.56 -37.66
CA GLU A 166 18.51 -5.77 -38.98
C GLU A 166 17.76 -7.11 -39.04
N SER A 167 18.37 -8.19 -38.53
CA SER A 167 17.71 -9.50 -38.41
C SER A 167 16.41 -9.42 -37.58
N ILE A 168 16.39 -8.66 -36.48
CA ILE A 168 15.17 -8.49 -35.65
C ILE A 168 14.07 -7.76 -36.44
N ILE A 169 14.44 -6.78 -37.25
CA ILE A 169 13.50 -6.02 -38.10
C ILE A 169 12.98 -6.90 -39.23
N GLU A 170 13.84 -7.63 -39.92
CA GLU A 170 13.47 -8.55 -41.01
C GLU A 170 12.54 -9.68 -40.55
N LEU A 171 12.74 -10.15 -39.32
CA LEU A 171 11.89 -11.18 -38.70
C LEU A 171 10.56 -10.63 -38.14
N ASP A 172 10.27 -9.33 -38.33
CA ASP A 172 9.06 -8.65 -37.82
C ASP A 172 8.91 -8.76 -36.29
N ARG A 173 10.03 -8.66 -35.57
CA ARG A 173 10.09 -8.74 -34.09
C ARG A 173 10.48 -7.43 -33.41
N ALA A 174 10.61 -6.35 -34.18
CA ALA A 174 11.09 -5.06 -33.70
C ALA A 174 10.19 -4.44 -32.62
N LYS A 175 8.86 -4.58 -32.74
CA LYS A 175 7.92 -4.01 -31.75
C LYS A 175 8.05 -4.69 -30.39
N GLU A 176 8.08 -6.01 -30.38
CA GLU A 176 8.25 -6.81 -29.16
C GLU A 176 9.62 -6.53 -28.52
N PHE A 177 10.65 -6.36 -29.34
CA PHE A 177 11.99 -6.07 -28.85
C PHE A 177 12.11 -4.66 -28.25
N ILE A 178 11.49 -3.64 -28.87
CA ILE A 178 11.38 -2.29 -28.31
C ILE A 178 10.64 -2.30 -26.97
N ALA A 179 9.54 -3.06 -26.86
CA ALA A 179 8.80 -3.20 -25.62
C ALA A 179 9.61 -3.90 -24.53
N ALA A 180 10.34 -4.96 -24.89
CA ALA A 180 11.25 -5.67 -24.00
C ALA A 180 12.36 -4.76 -23.46
N LEU A 181 13.04 -4.01 -24.33
CA LEU A 181 14.08 -3.05 -23.95
C LEU A 181 13.52 -1.94 -23.06
N SER A 182 12.35 -1.38 -23.42
CA SER A 182 11.71 -0.33 -22.63
C SER A 182 11.38 -0.79 -21.21
N LYS A 183 10.80 -1.99 -21.04
CA LYS A 183 10.52 -2.58 -19.72
C LYS A 183 11.80 -2.92 -18.95
N LEU A 184 12.86 -3.37 -19.64
CA LEU A 184 14.16 -3.58 -19.01
C LEU A 184 14.75 -2.27 -18.49
N ILE A 185 14.69 -1.18 -19.27
CA ILE A 185 15.12 0.15 -18.86
C ILE A 185 14.32 0.61 -17.64
N GLN A 186 12.98 0.51 -17.66
CA GLN A 186 12.14 0.85 -16.50
C GLN A 186 12.60 0.12 -15.24
N ARG A 187 12.83 -1.20 -15.34
CA ARG A 187 13.29 -2.04 -14.24
C ARG A 187 14.69 -1.69 -13.74
N LEU A 188 15.63 -1.36 -14.63
CA LEU A 188 17.01 -1.02 -14.27
C LEU A 188 17.14 0.43 -13.76
N VAL A 189 16.23 1.32 -14.14
CA VAL A 189 16.26 2.69 -13.65
C VAL A 189 16.00 2.75 -12.15
N VAL A 190 15.01 2.01 -11.65
CA VAL A 190 14.67 1.93 -10.21
C VAL A 190 15.19 0.62 -9.62
N ASP A 191 16.18 0.72 -8.74
CA ASP A 191 16.80 -0.45 -8.12
C ASP A 191 15.93 -1.09 -7.06
N HIS A 192 15.34 -0.26 -6.21
CA HIS A 192 14.57 -0.68 -5.06
C HIS A 192 13.41 0.29 -4.80
N LEU A 193 12.24 -0.27 -4.50
CA LEU A 193 11.03 0.48 -4.18
C LEU A 193 10.74 0.41 -2.68
N HIS A 194 10.64 1.56 -2.04
CA HIS A 194 10.16 1.71 -0.67
C HIS A 194 8.72 2.18 -0.71
N VAL A 195 7.78 1.33 -0.28
CA VAL A 195 6.38 1.72 -0.10
C VAL A 195 6.17 2.13 1.36
N VAL A 196 5.97 3.42 1.58
CA VAL A 196 5.76 4.03 2.88
C VAL A 196 4.26 4.17 3.14
N GLY A 197 3.60 3.02 3.18
CA GLY A 197 2.24 2.83 3.68
C GLY A 197 1.10 3.34 2.81
N ASP A 198 -0.10 2.99 3.27
CA ASP A 198 -1.40 3.42 2.78
C ASP A 198 -1.62 3.08 1.31
N VAL A 199 -1.62 1.78 0.99
CA VAL A 199 -2.09 1.28 -0.31
C VAL A 199 -3.60 1.24 -0.38
N TYR A 200 -4.24 0.89 0.74
CA TYR A 200 -5.68 0.70 0.79
C TYR A 200 -6.48 1.99 1.07
N ASP A 201 -7.79 1.87 0.85
CA ASP A 201 -8.84 2.88 1.03
C ASP A 201 -8.80 4.09 0.08
N ARG A 202 -9.92 4.82 0.03
CA ARG A 202 -10.21 6.02 -0.79
C ARG A 202 -10.28 5.83 -2.30
N GLY A 203 -9.31 5.18 -2.93
CA GLY A 203 -9.31 4.90 -4.36
C GLY A 203 -9.83 3.50 -4.71
N PRO A 204 -10.19 3.25 -5.98
CA PRO A 204 -10.97 2.09 -6.39
C PRO A 204 -10.18 0.80 -6.64
N TYR A 205 -8.85 0.83 -6.77
CA TYR A 205 -8.07 -0.33 -7.26
C TYR A 205 -6.84 -0.72 -6.41
N PRO A 206 -6.95 -0.82 -5.07
CA PRO A 206 -5.83 -1.29 -4.24
C PRO A 206 -5.44 -2.75 -4.54
N ASP A 207 -6.37 -3.59 -5.00
CA ASP A 207 -6.09 -4.98 -5.38
C ASP A 207 -5.09 -5.08 -6.54
N LYS A 208 -5.23 -4.23 -7.57
CA LYS A 208 -4.30 -4.16 -8.71
C LYS A 208 -2.93 -3.61 -8.31
N ILE A 209 -2.90 -2.67 -7.36
CA ILE A 209 -1.65 -2.17 -6.78
C ILE A 209 -0.93 -3.31 -6.06
N MET A 210 -1.64 -4.08 -5.23
CA MET A 210 -1.06 -5.23 -4.53
C MET A 210 -0.54 -6.29 -5.50
N ASP A 211 -1.28 -6.62 -6.55
CA ASP A 211 -0.83 -7.54 -7.60
C ASP A 211 0.46 -7.04 -8.28
N THR A 212 0.56 -5.74 -8.53
CA THR A 212 1.76 -5.13 -9.12
C THR A 212 2.94 -5.18 -8.16
N LEU A 213 2.74 -4.84 -6.89
CA LEU A 213 3.77 -4.90 -5.84
C LEU A 213 4.26 -6.34 -5.61
N MET A 214 3.37 -7.32 -5.58
CA MET A 214 3.74 -8.73 -5.41
C MET A 214 4.65 -9.25 -6.53
N ASN A 215 4.54 -8.70 -7.73
CA ASN A 215 5.35 -9.07 -8.89
C ASN A 215 6.55 -8.13 -9.12
N TYR A 216 6.76 -7.13 -8.27
CA TYR A 216 7.85 -6.16 -8.42
C TYR A 216 9.20 -6.76 -8.00
N HIS A 217 10.28 -6.35 -8.66
CA HIS A 217 11.59 -7.04 -8.56
C HIS A 217 12.31 -6.86 -7.22
N SER A 218 12.16 -5.71 -6.58
CA SER A 218 12.80 -5.41 -5.30
C SER A 218 12.05 -4.32 -4.57
N LEU A 219 11.50 -4.64 -3.40
CA LEU A 219 10.81 -3.67 -2.55
C LEU A 219 10.83 -4.07 -1.08
N ASP A 220 10.54 -3.07 -0.25
CA ASP A 220 10.06 -3.20 1.11
C ASP A 220 8.83 -2.31 1.35
N PHE A 221 8.18 -2.52 2.50
CA PHE A 221 6.92 -1.87 2.85
C PHE A 221 6.94 -1.39 4.31
N GLN A 222 6.45 -0.19 4.59
CA GLN A 222 6.17 0.27 5.94
C GLN A 222 4.67 0.42 6.10
N TRP A 223 4.07 -0.30 7.06
CA TRP A 223 2.62 -0.35 7.17
C TRP A 223 2.03 1.02 7.51
N GLY A 224 0.99 1.41 6.77
CA GLY A 224 0.16 2.56 7.09
C GLY A 224 -1.03 2.21 7.97
N ASN A 225 -1.72 3.23 8.48
CA ASN A 225 -2.90 3.02 9.30
C ASN A 225 -4.04 2.39 8.49
N HIS A 226 -4.20 2.78 7.23
CA HIS A 226 -5.22 2.18 6.36
C HIS A 226 -4.91 0.71 6.06
N ASP A 227 -3.64 0.38 5.80
CA ASP A 227 -3.22 -1.02 5.61
C ASP A 227 -3.53 -1.87 6.85
N MET A 228 -3.33 -1.32 8.05
CA MET A 228 -3.57 -2.00 9.32
C MET A 228 -5.04 -2.41 9.52
N LEU A 229 -5.99 -1.61 9.04
CA LEU A 229 -7.41 -1.97 9.05
C LEU A 229 -7.68 -3.22 8.19
N TRP A 230 -7.10 -3.27 6.99
CA TRP A 230 -7.26 -4.41 6.09
C TRP A 230 -6.55 -5.65 6.61
N MET A 231 -5.36 -5.50 7.19
CA MET A 231 -4.63 -6.56 7.88
C MET A 231 -5.44 -7.13 9.04
N GLY A 232 -6.04 -6.26 9.87
CA GLY A 232 -6.91 -6.65 10.98
C GLY A 232 -8.21 -7.32 10.53
N ALA A 233 -8.86 -6.81 9.49
CA ALA A 233 -10.08 -7.39 8.93
C ALA A 233 -9.82 -8.81 8.38
N ALA A 234 -8.72 -9.00 7.64
CA ALA A 234 -8.31 -10.31 7.13
C ALA A 234 -7.93 -11.29 8.25
N ALA A 235 -7.41 -10.79 9.39
CA ALA A 235 -7.12 -11.59 10.58
C ALA A 235 -8.39 -11.97 11.39
N GLY A 236 -9.52 -11.33 11.09
CA GLY A 236 -10.82 -11.57 11.73
C GLY A 236 -11.22 -10.55 12.80
N SER A 237 -10.61 -9.36 12.84
CA SER A 237 -11.04 -8.27 13.72
C SER A 237 -12.37 -7.68 13.24
N GLU A 238 -13.41 -7.82 14.04
CA GLU A 238 -14.76 -7.28 13.77
C GLU A 238 -14.74 -5.76 13.60
N VAL A 239 -14.03 -5.05 14.49
CA VAL A 239 -13.96 -3.59 14.48
C VAL A 239 -13.16 -3.04 13.30
N CYS A 240 -12.08 -3.72 12.90
CA CYS A 240 -11.33 -3.35 11.70
C CYS A 240 -12.17 -3.57 10.44
N LEU A 241 -12.85 -4.72 10.36
CA LEU A 241 -13.75 -5.03 9.25
C LEU A 241 -14.87 -3.99 9.12
N ALA A 242 -15.51 -3.62 10.22
CA ALA A 242 -16.55 -2.60 10.21
C ALA A 242 -16.02 -1.25 9.69
N ASN A 243 -14.79 -0.88 10.08
CA ASN A 243 -14.12 0.31 9.55
C ASN A 243 -13.83 0.19 8.05
N VAL A 244 -13.33 -0.95 7.55
CA VAL A 244 -13.08 -1.20 6.12
C VAL A 244 -14.37 -1.02 5.30
N VAL A 245 -15.46 -1.67 5.72
CA VAL A 245 -16.75 -1.59 5.01
C VAL A 245 -17.32 -0.17 5.07
N ARG A 246 -17.23 0.51 6.21
CA ARG A 246 -17.66 1.91 6.35
C ARG A 246 -16.88 2.84 5.41
N ILE A 247 -15.54 2.73 5.39
CA ILE A 247 -14.69 3.57 4.55
C ILE A 247 -14.98 3.28 3.07
N SER A 248 -15.12 2.01 2.69
CA SER A 248 -15.48 1.60 1.33
C SER A 248 -16.82 2.19 0.91
N ALA A 249 -17.85 2.14 1.77
CA ALA A 249 -19.15 2.75 1.51
C ALA A 249 -19.05 4.27 1.36
N ARG A 250 -18.24 4.92 2.20
CA ARG A 250 -18.06 6.38 2.17
C ARG A 250 -17.45 6.89 0.87
N TYR A 251 -16.56 6.13 0.24
CA TYR A 251 -15.80 6.52 -0.95
C TYR A 251 -16.22 5.78 -2.23
N LEU A 252 -17.41 5.17 -2.26
CA LEU A 252 -17.93 4.44 -3.44
C LEU A 252 -17.04 3.30 -3.91
N ASN A 253 -16.37 2.63 -2.98
CA ASN A 253 -15.41 1.56 -3.25
C ASN A 253 -15.88 0.19 -2.76
N LEU A 254 -17.21 -0.02 -2.66
CA LEU A 254 -17.75 -1.32 -2.25
C LEU A 254 -17.46 -2.43 -3.26
N ASP A 255 -17.28 -2.07 -4.53
CA ASP A 255 -16.89 -2.99 -5.61
C ASP A 255 -15.55 -3.69 -5.32
N ILE A 256 -14.64 -3.07 -4.55
CA ILE A 256 -13.41 -3.75 -4.11
C ILE A 256 -13.76 -5.00 -3.30
N LEU A 257 -14.76 -4.90 -2.42
CA LEU A 257 -15.17 -6.02 -1.59
C LEU A 257 -15.87 -7.07 -2.44
N GLU A 258 -16.80 -6.67 -3.31
CA GLU A 258 -17.64 -7.61 -4.07
C GLU A 258 -16.91 -8.21 -5.28
N ASP A 259 -16.32 -7.39 -6.14
CA ASP A 259 -15.71 -7.82 -7.40
C ASP A 259 -14.27 -8.30 -7.23
N SER A 260 -13.44 -7.54 -6.50
CA SER A 260 -12.02 -7.87 -6.37
C SER A 260 -11.78 -8.98 -5.35
N TYR A 261 -12.54 -9.00 -4.26
CA TYR A 261 -12.36 -9.95 -3.16
C TYR A 261 -13.51 -10.96 -2.99
N GLY A 262 -14.62 -10.85 -3.72
CA GLY A 262 -15.71 -11.83 -3.66
C GLY A 262 -16.48 -11.84 -2.33
N ILE A 263 -16.44 -10.75 -1.57
CA ILE A 263 -17.07 -10.59 -0.26
C ILE A 263 -18.47 -10.00 -0.45
N SER A 264 -19.49 -10.85 -0.37
CA SER A 264 -20.88 -10.45 -0.56
C SER A 264 -21.37 -9.50 0.55
N LEU A 265 -21.81 -8.30 0.17
CA LEU A 265 -22.40 -7.32 1.09
C LEU A 265 -23.92 -7.42 1.21
N ARG A 266 -24.55 -8.33 0.45
CA ARG A 266 -26.00 -8.56 0.47
C ARG A 266 -26.62 -8.66 1.87
N PRO A 267 -26.04 -9.37 2.87
CA PRO A 267 -26.61 -9.40 4.22
C PRO A 267 -26.71 -8.01 4.87
N LEU A 268 -25.69 -7.17 4.66
CA LEU A 268 -25.68 -5.79 5.16
C LEU A 268 -26.69 -4.92 4.41
N ALA A 269 -26.79 -5.07 3.08
CA ALA A 269 -27.77 -4.33 2.27
C ALA A 269 -29.21 -4.62 2.70
N LEU A 270 -29.57 -5.90 2.85
CA LEU A 270 -30.91 -6.31 3.29
C LEU A 270 -31.24 -5.80 4.71
N PHE A 271 -30.27 -5.87 5.61
CA PHE A 271 -30.42 -5.31 6.95
C PHE A 271 -30.62 -3.80 6.92
N ALA A 272 -29.80 -3.09 6.15
CA ALA A 272 -29.86 -1.65 6.04
C ALA A 272 -31.22 -1.19 5.46
N ASP A 273 -31.75 -1.88 4.45
CA ASP A 273 -33.08 -1.60 3.91
C ASP A 273 -34.20 -1.94 4.91
N SER A 274 -34.06 -3.02 5.69
CA SER A 274 -35.05 -3.37 6.71
C SER A 274 -35.08 -2.39 7.89
N VAL A 275 -33.95 -1.82 8.26
CA VAL A 275 -33.80 -0.98 9.46
C VAL A 275 -33.90 0.52 9.14
N TYR A 276 -33.37 0.94 7.99
CA TYR A 276 -33.28 2.34 7.55
C TYR A 276 -34.04 2.58 6.23
N GLY A 277 -34.97 1.69 5.85
CA GLY A 277 -35.72 1.79 4.59
C GLY A 277 -36.49 3.10 4.42
N ASP A 278 -37.01 3.66 5.51
CA ASP A 278 -37.72 4.94 5.51
C ASP A 278 -36.81 6.14 5.80
N ASP A 279 -35.52 5.91 6.00
CA ASP A 279 -34.53 6.94 6.33
C ASP A 279 -33.86 7.50 5.04
N PRO A 280 -33.85 8.83 4.83
CA PRO A 280 -33.17 9.43 3.68
C PRO A 280 -31.64 9.33 3.74
N CYS A 281 -31.06 9.01 4.90
CA CYS A 281 -29.63 8.82 5.14
C CYS A 281 -28.76 9.96 4.58
N THR A 282 -29.26 11.20 4.62
CA THR A 282 -28.68 12.35 3.91
C THR A 282 -27.23 12.64 4.32
N PHE A 283 -26.88 12.42 5.59
CA PHE A 283 -25.52 12.65 6.11
C PHE A 283 -24.55 11.48 5.88
N PHE A 284 -25.06 10.37 5.35
CA PHE A 284 -24.29 9.17 5.00
C PHE A 284 -24.13 8.99 3.50
N GLN A 285 -24.59 9.98 2.71
CA GLN A 285 -24.38 10.00 1.27
C GLN A 285 -22.88 9.89 0.95
N PRO A 286 -22.50 8.99 0.04
CA PRO A 286 -21.10 8.73 -0.25
C PRO A 286 -20.48 9.91 -1.01
N LYS A 287 -19.16 10.03 -0.91
CA LYS A 287 -18.38 11.03 -1.64
C LYS A 287 -18.18 10.55 -3.08
N ASN A 288 -18.75 11.27 -4.04
CA ASN A 288 -18.53 11.04 -5.46
C ASN A 288 -17.50 12.06 -5.98
N GLU A 289 -16.22 11.82 -5.71
CA GLU A 289 -15.14 12.73 -6.12
C GLU A 289 -14.81 12.57 -7.63
N ASP A 290 -15.03 11.38 -8.21
CA ASP A 290 -14.76 11.06 -9.61
C ASP A 290 -15.88 11.49 -10.60
N GLY A 291 -17.03 11.92 -10.07
CA GLY A 291 -18.17 12.35 -10.88
C GLY A 291 -18.81 11.21 -11.69
N LEU A 292 -18.61 9.95 -11.27
CA LEU A 292 -19.21 8.78 -11.89
C LEU A 292 -20.74 8.83 -11.80
N VAL A 293 -21.41 8.25 -12.80
CA VAL A 293 -22.88 8.25 -12.87
C VAL A 293 -23.41 7.02 -12.14
N TYR A 294 -24.01 7.25 -10.97
CA TYR A 294 -24.72 6.23 -10.21
C TYR A 294 -26.22 6.48 -10.27
N SER A 295 -27.01 5.40 -10.14
CA SER A 295 -28.46 5.55 -10.01
C SER A 295 -28.83 6.08 -8.63
N ASN A 296 -29.94 6.84 -8.53
CA ASN A 296 -30.43 7.31 -7.23
C ASN A 296 -30.74 6.15 -6.25
N ALA A 297 -31.20 5.01 -6.77
CA ALA A 297 -31.50 3.83 -5.96
C ALA A 297 -30.24 3.23 -5.33
N GLU A 298 -29.18 3.10 -6.13
CA GLU A 298 -27.88 2.57 -5.70
C GLU A 298 -27.23 3.47 -4.66
N ILE A 299 -27.16 4.78 -4.91
CA ILE A 299 -26.62 5.75 -3.95
C ILE A 299 -27.40 5.72 -2.63
N THR A 300 -28.73 5.59 -2.68
CA THR A 300 -29.57 5.47 -1.49
C THR A 300 -29.26 4.19 -0.70
N GLN A 301 -29.10 3.06 -1.40
CA GLN A 301 -28.74 1.80 -0.76
C GLN A 301 -27.37 1.87 -0.10
N ILE A 302 -26.36 2.44 -0.79
CA ILE A 302 -25.02 2.65 -0.23
C ILE A 302 -25.08 3.55 1.01
N ALA A 303 -25.86 4.63 0.98
CA ALA A 303 -26.02 5.53 2.13
C ALA A 303 -26.65 4.81 3.34
N ARG A 304 -27.66 3.97 3.12
CA ARG A 304 -28.25 3.14 4.19
C ARG A 304 -27.25 2.14 4.76
N MET A 305 -26.50 1.45 3.90
CA MET A 305 -25.44 0.53 4.33
C MET A 305 -24.36 1.26 5.12
N HIS A 306 -23.96 2.44 4.66
CA HIS A 306 -22.98 3.30 5.32
C HIS A 306 -23.45 3.71 6.71
N LYS A 307 -24.72 4.12 6.87
CA LYS A 307 -25.31 4.41 8.18
C LYS A 307 -25.31 3.18 9.08
N ALA A 308 -25.84 2.06 8.59
CA ALA A 308 -25.94 0.81 9.33
C ALA A 308 -24.57 0.34 9.86
N ILE A 309 -23.55 0.27 8.99
CA ILE A 309 -22.22 -0.18 9.39
C ILE A 309 -21.51 0.84 10.29
N SER A 310 -21.80 2.14 10.17
CA SER A 310 -21.26 3.16 11.07
C SER A 310 -21.75 2.96 12.51
N ILE A 311 -23.04 2.66 12.70
CA ILE A 311 -23.60 2.37 14.02
C ILE A 311 -22.98 1.09 14.61
N ILE A 312 -22.88 0.03 13.82
CA ILE A 312 -22.21 -1.23 14.23
C ILE A 312 -20.75 -0.96 14.62
N GLN A 313 -20.04 -0.15 13.84
CA GLN A 313 -18.66 0.22 14.13
C GLN A 313 -18.56 0.93 15.49
N PHE A 314 -19.36 1.96 15.76
CA PHE A 314 -19.29 2.68 17.04
C PHE A 314 -19.58 1.78 18.24
N LYS A 315 -20.48 0.81 18.08
CA LYS A 315 -20.74 -0.23 19.09
C LYS A 315 -19.50 -1.09 19.35
N LEU A 316 -18.88 -1.61 18.29
CA LEU A 316 -17.67 -2.43 18.37
C LEU A 316 -16.48 -1.66 18.98
N GLU A 317 -16.28 -0.40 18.58
CA GLU A 317 -15.22 0.45 19.12
C GLU A 317 -15.37 0.64 20.64
N GLY A 318 -16.60 0.90 21.11
CA GLY A 318 -16.85 1.01 22.56
C GLY A 318 -16.60 -0.29 23.33
N GLN A 319 -16.91 -1.45 22.74
CA GLN A 319 -16.59 -2.75 23.36
C GLN A 319 -15.08 -2.96 23.51
N VAL A 320 -14.27 -2.59 22.51
CA VAL A 320 -12.80 -2.65 22.59
C VAL A 320 -12.29 -1.72 23.68
N ILE A 321 -12.80 -0.49 23.74
CA ILE A 321 -12.41 0.51 24.75
C ILE A 321 -12.75 0.04 26.17
N ASP A 322 -13.87 -0.67 26.36
CA ASP A 322 -14.23 -1.24 27.65
C ASP A 322 -13.33 -2.41 28.07
N ARG A 323 -12.85 -3.22 27.10
CA ARG A 323 -11.88 -4.29 27.36
C ARG A 323 -10.48 -3.76 27.69
N HIS A 324 -10.12 -2.58 27.17
CA HIS A 324 -8.77 -2.00 27.28
C HIS A 324 -8.75 -0.57 27.87
N PRO A 325 -9.04 -0.39 29.18
CA PRO A 325 -8.96 0.92 29.84
C PRO A 325 -7.58 1.60 29.71
N GLU A 326 -6.51 0.82 29.58
CA GLU A 326 -5.13 1.26 29.38
C GLU A 326 -4.93 2.08 28.08
N PHE A 327 -5.84 1.96 27.11
CA PHE A 327 -5.78 2.76 25.89
C PHE A 327 -6.10 4.24 26.12
N THR A 328 -6.67 4.60 27.27
CA THR A 328 -7.07 5.97 27.63
C THR A 328 -8.08 6.60 26.65
N MET A 329 -8.87 5.77 25.97
CA MET A 329 -9.80 6.18 24.91
C MET A 329 -11.26 6.33 25.38
N LYS A 330 -11.55 6.38 26.69
CA LYS A 330 -12.93 6.49 27.21
C LYS A 330 -13.71 7.69 26.64
N GLY A 331 -13.01 8.79 26.30
CA GLY A 331 -13.62 9.95 25.64
C GLY A 331 -14.16 9.67 24.23
N ARG A 332 -13.83 8.51 23.63
CA ARG A 332 -14.33 8.06 22.32
C ARG A 332 -15.52 7.12 22.41
N LYS A 333 -16.01 6.82 23.62
CA LYS A 333 -17.32 6.21 23.84
C LYS A 333 -18.44 7.23 23.59
N VAL A 334 -18.55 7.68 22.34
CA VAL A 334 -19.44 8.78 21.92
C VAL A 334 -20.93 8.51 22.14
N LEU A 335 -21.36 7.25 22.08
CA LEU A 335 -22.77 6.87 22.29
C LEU A 335 -23.24 7.07 23.74
N ASP A 336 -22.31 7.15 24.71
CA ASP A 336 -22.61 7.45 26.11
C ASP A 336 -22.94 8.93 26.33
N PHE A 337 -22.58 9.79 25.38
CA PHE A 337 -22.74 11.25 25.51
C PHE A 337 -23.99 11.79 24.82
N ILE A 338 -24.78 10.91 24.20
CA ILE A 338 -26.02 11.25 23.50
C ILE A 338 -27.18 11.32 24.50
N ASP A 339 -27.92 12.42 24.46
CA ASP A 339 -29.26 12.54 25.02
C ASP A 339 -30.27 12.18 23.92
N TYR A 340 -30.71 10.92 23.92
CA TYR A 340 -31.59 10.37 22.89
C TYR A 340 -33.00 10.98 22.92
N GLU A 341 -33.45 11.49 24.08
CA GLU A 341 -34.77 12.14 24.19
C GLU A 341 -34.75 13.54 23.58
N ARG A 342 -33.66 14.30 23.81
CA ARG A 342 -33.53 15.68 23.33
C ARG A 342 -32.91 15.77 21.94
N GLY A 343 -32.26 14.72 21.45
CA GLY A 343 -31.56 14.71 20.17
C GLY A 343 -30.28 15.56 20.21
N GLU A 344 -29.56 15.54 21.33
CA GLU A 344 -28.37 16.36 21.59
C GLU A 344 -27.19 15.48 22.02
N ILE A 345 -25.96 15.94 21.83
CA ILE A 345 -24.75 15.27 22.32
C ILE A 345 -23.87 16.23 23.11
N ARG A 346 -23.29 15.74 24.22
CA ARG A 346 -22.34 16.51 25.04
C ARG A 346 -20.89 16.16 24.70
N LEU A 347 -20.20 17.04 23.97
CA LEU A 347 -18.80 16.88 23.60
C LEU A 347 -17.93 17.93 24.29
N LYS A 348 -16.90 17.50 25.01
CA LYS A 348 -15.92 18.38 25.70
C LYS A 348 -16.60 19.48 26.55
N GLY A 349 -17.69 19.14 27.23
CA GLY A 349 -18.45 20.05 28.10
C GLY A 349 -19.44 20.97 27.38
N THR A 350 -19.52 20.93 26.05
CA THR A 350 -20.48 21.71 25.25
C THR A 350 -21.57 20.80 24.69
N VAL A 351 -22.81 21.30 24.61
CA VAL A 351 -23.96 20.57 24.08
C VAL A 351 -24.20 20.98 22.63
N TYR A 352 -24.38 20.00 21.75
CA TYR A 352 -24.64 20.21 20.32
C TYR A 352 -25.90 19.45 19.89
N PRO A 353 -26.76 20.04 19.04
CA PRO A 353 -27.85 19.30 18.41
C PRO A 353 -27.30 18.27 17.41
N LEU A 354 -27.90 17.09 17.38
CA LEU A 354 -27.57 16.06 16.40
C LEU A 354 -28.21 16.36 15.04
N LEU A 355 -27.46 16.12 13.97
CA LEU A 355 -27.94 16.21 12.59
C LEU A 355 -28.92 15.06 12.25
N ASP A 356 -28.72 13.91 12.88
CA ASP A 356 -29.49 12.70 12.67
C ASP A 356 -29.76 12.04 14.04
N THR A 357 -31.03 11.77 14.32
CA THR A 357 -31.49 11.20 15.59
C THR A 357 -32.13 9.81 15.43
N ASN A 358 -32.10 9.22 14.23
CA ASN A 358 -32.69 7.92 13.98
C ASN A 358 -31.71 6.79 14.30
N PHE A 359 -31.84 6.23 15.51
CA PHE A 359 -31.00 5.15 16.05
C PHE A 359 -31.81 3.88 16.40
N PRO A 360 -32.45 3.22 15.43
CA PRO A 360 -33.40 2.14 15.69
C PRO A 360 -32.78 0.88 16.35
N THR A 361 -31.46 0.73 16.28
CA THR A 361 -30.75 -0.43 16.85
C THR A 361 -29.99 -0.11 18.13
N ILE A 362 -30.04 1.12 18.64
CA ILE A 362 -29.36 1.50 19.89
C ILE A 362 -30.35 1.44 21.04
N ASP A 363 -30.01 0.66 22.08
CA ASP A 363 -30.68 0.74 23.39
C ASP A 363 -29.94 1.79 24.24
N PRO A 364 -30.58 2.92 24.62
CA PRO A 364 -29.93 3.95 25.45
C PRO A 364 -29.39 3.43 26.80
N LYS A 365 -29.89 2.30 27.31
CA LYS A 365 -29.39 1.70 28.55
C LYS A 365 -28.13 0.86 28.34
N ASN A 366 -27.89 0.40 27.12
CA ASN A 366 -26.72 -0.38 26.75
C ASN A 366 -26.31 -0.07 25.30
N PRO A 367 -25.81 1.16 25.03
CA PRO A 367 -25.69 1.68 23.67
C PRO A 367 -24.68 0.93 22.79
N TYR A 368 -23.75 0.18 23.39
CA TYR A 368 -22.71 -0.59 22.68
C TYR A 368 -23.09 -2.05 22.43
N ALA A 369 -24.27 -2.50 22.85
CA ALA A 369 -24.74 -3.84 22.54
C ALA A 369 -25.11 -3.96 21.05
N LEU A 370 -24.54 -4.98 20.40
CA LEU A 370 -25.02 -5.41 19.09
C LEU A 370 -26.36 -6.15 19.25
N THR A 371 -27.29 -5.86 18.37
CA THR A 371 -28.51 -6.66 18.16
C THR A 371 -28.14 -8.03 17.58
N LYS A 372 -29.07 -9.00 17.62
CA LYS A 372 -28.80 -10.34 17.10
C LYS A 372 -28.47 -10.31 15.61
N GLU A 373 -29.20 -9.49 14.86
CA GLU A 373 -29.04 -9.28 13.44
C GLU A 373 -27.67 -8.66 13.12
N GLU A 374 -27.24 -7.64 13.89
CA GLU A 374 -25.90 -7.04 13.74
C GLU A 374 -24.78 -8.07 14.01
N VAL A 375 -24.93 -8.92 15.04
CA VAL A 375 -23.98 -10.01 15.32
C VAL A 375 -23.89 -10.99 14.15
N GLU A 376 -25.04 -11.42 13.59
CA GLU A 376 -25.07 -12.33 12.46
C GLU A 376 -24.38 -11.76 11.21
N ILE A 377 -24.59 -10.46 10.94
CA ILE A 377 -23.95 -9.77 9.81
C ILE A 377 -22.44 -9.75 9.99
N ILE A 378 -21.95 -9.32 11.16
CA ILE A 378 -20.52 -9.25 11.44
C ILE A 378 -19.87 -10.63 11.35
N GLN A 379 -20.50 -11.67 11.91
CA GLN A 379 -19.97 -13.04 11.81
C GLN A 379 -19.87 -13.53 10.36
N LYS A 380 -20.88 -13.27 9.53
CA LYS A 380 -20.86 -13.62 8.09
C LYS A 380 -19.77 -12.86 7.33
N LEU A 381 -19.61 -11.56 7.60
CA LEU A 381 -18.57 -10.75 6.97
C LEU A 381 -17.17 -11.22 7.41
N VAL A 382 -16.95 -11.45 8.71
CA VAL A 382 -15.67 -11.98 9.23
C VAL A 382 -15.33 -13.31 8.57
N ALA A 383 -16.30 -14.21 8.45
CA ALA A 383 -16.09 -15.47 7.75
C ALA A 383 -15.70 -15.24 6.26
N SER A 384 -16.30 -14.27 5.60
CA SER A 384 -16.00 -13.95 4.19
C SER A 384 -14.59 -13.38 4.02
N PHE A 385 -14.17 -12.42 4.86
CA PHE A 385 -12.82 -11.85 4.83
C PHE A 385 -11.73 -12.88 5.11
N LYS A 386 -11.94 -13.75 6.11
CA LYS A 386 -10.96 -14.79 6.47
C LYS A 386 -10.79 -15.86 5.41
N ASN A 387 -11.85 -16.16 4.66
CA ASN A 387 -11.83 -17.20 3.63
C ASN A 387 -11.54 -16.66 2.22
N CYS A 388 -11.37 -15.35 2.05
CA CYS A 388 -11.00 -14.75 0.77
C CYS A 388 -9.53 -15.03 0.42
N GLU A 389 -9.28 -16.01 -0.45
CA GLU A 389 -7.91 -16.42 -0.80
C GLU A 389 -7.06 -15.26 -1.35
N ARG A 390 -7.62 -14.40 -2.22
CA ARG A 390 -6.90 -13.27 -2.82
C ARG A 390 -6.50 -12.24 -1.75
N LEU A 391 -7.43 -11.86 -0.88
CA LEU A 391 -7.13 -10.96 0.24
C LEU A 391 -6.06 -11.55 1.17
N GLN A 392 -6.17 -12.84 1.52
CA GLN A 392 -5.17 -13.50 2.37
C GLN A 392 -3.78 -13.51 1.71
N LYS A 393 -3.68 -13.67 0.39
CA LYS A 393 -2.41 -13.54 -0.35
C LYS A 393 -1.84 -12.13 -0.25
N HIS A 394 -2.66 -11.09 -0.46
CA HIS A 394 -2.23 -9.70 -0.36
C HIS A 394 -1.76 -9.33 1.05
N ILE A 395 -2.51 -9.74 2.08
CA ILE A 395 -2.15 -9.45 3.48
C ILE A 395 -0.92 -10.25 3.91
N LEU A 396 -0.79 -11.51 3.48
CA LEU A 396 0.43 -12.28 3.73
C LEU A 396 1.66 -11.61 3.09
N PHE A 397 1.50 -11.04 1.89
CA PHE A 397 2.56 -10.26 1.27
C PHE A 397 2.96 -9.05 2.13
N LEU A 398 2.00 -8.26 2.64
CA LEU A 398 2.28 -7.15 3.56
C LEU A 398 3.03 -7.60 4.81
N TYR A 399 2.68 -8.75 5.40
CA TYR A 399 3.45 -9.29 6.52
C TYR A 399 4.84 -9.77 6.11
N SER A 400 5.01 -10.28 4.89
CA SER A 400 6.29 -10.84 4.41
C SER A 400 7.31 -9.77 4.00
N LYS A 401 6.84 -8.66 3.41
CA LYS A 401 7.68 -7.56 2.91
C LYS A 401 7.64 -6.32 3.78
N GLY A 402 6.68 -6.26 4.70
CA GLY A 402 6.45 -5.09 5.52
C GLY A 402 6.88 -5.22 6.97
N SER A 403 7.07 -4.05 7.56
CA SER A 403 7.41 -3.83 8.96
C SER A 403 6.81 -2.50 9.45
N MET A 404 6.82 -2.27 10.75
CA MET A 404 6.42 -0.95 11.29
C MET A 404 7.47 0.13 10.98
N PHE A 405 8.74 -0.26 10.84
CA PHE A 405 9.83 0.61 10.46
C PHE A 405 10.97 -0.19 9.80
N LEU A 406 11.83 0.48 9.04
CA LEU A 406 13.03 -0.11 8.44
C LEU A 406 14.16 0.92 8.39
N THR A 407 15.40 0.47 8.61
CA THR A 407 16.58 1.28 8.31
C THR A 407 17.20 0.81 7.00
N TYR A 408 17.30 1.70 6.01
CA TYR A 408 17.83 1.36 4.69
C TYR A 408 18.69 2.49 4.14
N ASN A 409 19.95 2.21 3.78
CA ASN A 409 20.90 3.15 3.19
C ASN A 409 20.98 4.53 3.89
N GLY A 410 21.02 4.53 5.22
CA GLY A 410 21.12 5.74 6.04
C GLY A 410 19.78 6.42 6.33
N ASN A 411 18.67 5.93 5.77
CA ASN A 411 17.33 6.39 6.04
C ASN A 411 16.66 5.54 7.12
N LEU A 412 15.79 6.18 7.92
CA LEU A 412 14.83 5.51 8.78
C LEU A 412 13.44 5.70 8.15
N LEU A 413 12.82 4.59 7.75
CA LEU A 413 11.55 4.56 7.07
C LEU A 413 10.46 4.12 8.05
N TYR A 414 9.39 4.90 8.13
CA TYR A 414 8.14 4.63 8.86
C TYR A 414 7.05 5.49 8.24
N HIS A 415 5.78 5.05 8.30
CA HIS A 415 4.69 5.77 7.64
C HIS A 415 4.10 6.90 8.49
N GLY A 416 3.66 6.59 9.72
CA GLY A 416 2.93 7.55 10.54
C GLY A 416 3.84 8.52 11.30
N CYS A 417 4.07 8.22 12.57
CA CYS A 417 4.72 9.15 13.48
C CYS A 417 5.39 8.45 14.66
N ILE A 418 6.32 9.13 15.32
CA ILE A 418 6.78 8.72 16.64
C ILE A 418 6.13 9.65 17.69
N PRO A 419 5.21 9.17 18.53
CA PRO A 419 4.45 10.02 19.45
C PRO A 419 5.35 10.58 20.56
N LEU A 420 5.28 11.90 20.76
CA LEU A 420 6.02 12.64 21.78
C LEU A 420 5.10 13.31 22.81
N ASN A 421 5.61 13.44 24.03
CA ASN A 421 5.08 14.37 25.02
C ASN A 421 5.43 15.82 24.64
N PRO A 422 4.77 16.82 25.23
CA PRO A 422 5.07 18.24 24.97
C PRO A 422 6.52 18.66 25.28
N ASP A 423 7.23 17.92 26.15
CA ASP A 423 8.63 18.15 26.51
C ASP A 423 9.64 17.48 25.56
N GLY A 424 9.16 16.78 24.52
CA GLY A 424 9.98 16.07 23.54
C GLY A 424 10.39 14.65 23.94
N SER A 425 10.00 14.18 25.14
CA SER A 425 10.19 12.77 25.51
C SER A 425 9.20 11.87 24.77
N PHE A 426 9.54 10.59 24.58
CA PHE A 426 8.63 9.64 23.92
C PHE A 426 7.40 9.36 24.79
N MET A 427 6.22 9.30 24.15
CA MET A 427 5.03 8.81 24.83
C MET A 427 5.18 7.31 25.16
N GLU A 428 4.59 6.91 26.28
CA GLU A 428 4.56 5.52 26.75
C GLU A 428 3.17 4.91 26.55
N LEU A 429 3.13 3.63 26.18
CA LEU A 429 1.91 2.82 26.21
C LEU A 429 2.17 1.54 27.01
N GLU A 430 1.20 1.15 27.84
CA GLU A 430 1.23 -0.12 28.56
C GLU A 430 0.70 -1.24 27.67
N LEU A 431 1.54 -2.23 27.40
CA LEU A 431 1.22 -3.44 26.65
C LEU A 431 1.56 -4.65 27.52
N HIS A 432 0.61 -5.58 27.70
CA HIS A 432 0.78 -6.74 28.60
C HIS A 432 1.31 -6.40 30.01
N GLY A 433 0.88 -5.26 30.59
CA GLY A 433 1.31 -4.84 31.92
C GLY A 433 2.72 -4.25 31.99
N LYS A 434 3.39 -4.03 30.86
CA LYS A 434 4.68 -3.35 30.78
C LYS A 434 4.59 -2.12 29.90
N LYS A 435 5.23 -1.04 30.31
CA LYS A 435 5.32 0.20 29.53
C LYS A 435 6.42 0.13 28.48
N TYR A 436 6.11 0.60 27.29
CA TYR A 436 7.04 0.72 26.16
C TYR A 436 6.96 2.11 25.55
N ALA A 437 8.08 2.59 25.02
CA ALA A 437 8.18 3.88 24.33
C ALA A 437 9.20 3.83 23.18
N GLY A 438 9.13 4.81 22.28
CA GLY A 438 10.06 4.96 21.16
C GLY A 438 10.19 3.67 20.33
N LYS A 439 11.44 3.27 20.04
CA LYS A 439 11.73 2.06 19.23
C LYS A 439 11.12 0.79 19.83
N GLU A 440 11.15 0.62 21.15
CA GLU A 440 10.64 -0.61 21.77
C GLU A 440 9.13 -0.76 21.56
N LEU A 441 8.40 0.35 21.58
CA LEU A 441 6.97 0.36 21.31
C LEU A 441 6.66 -0.06 19.85
N PHE A 442 7.42 0.43 18.88
CA PHE A 442 7.30 0.01 17.48
C PHE A 442 7.52 -1.50 17.31
N VAL A 443 8.54 -2.05 17.98
CA VAL A 443 8.83 -3.50 17.93
C VAL A 443 7.68 -4.30 18.53
N GLN A 444 7.09 -3.85 19.64
CA GLN A 444 5.94 -4.51 20.24
C GLN A 444 4.70 -4.44 19.35
N PHE A 445 4.39 -3.28 18.76
CA PHE A 445 3.29 -3.16 17.82
C PHE A 445 3.44 -4.09 16.62
N GLU A 446 4.64 -4.18 16.04
CA GLU A 446 4.90 -5.10 14.94
C GLU A 446 4.69 -6.56 15.35
N GLN A 447 5.25 -6.96 16.49
CA GLN A 447 5.10 -8.32 17.01
C GLN A 447 3.62 -8.66 17.23
N ILE A 448 2.88 -7.78 17.89
CA ILE A 448 1.46 -7.98 18.20
C ILE A 448 0.63 -8.04 16.92
N ALA A 449 0.86 -7.16 15.94
CA ALA A 449 0.16 -7.20 14.65
C ALA A 449 0.38 -8.56 13.93
N ARG A 450 1.60 -9.11 13.97
CA ARG A 450 1.89 -10.45 13.43
C ARG A 450 1.16 -11.55 14.23
N GLU A 451 1.13 -11.45 15.55
CA GLU A 451 0.41 -12.38 16.41
C GLU A 451 -1.10 -12.39 16.12
N GLY A 452 -1.70 -11.23 15.85
CA GLY A 452 -3.11 -11.09 15.47
C GLY A 452 -3.45 -11.92 14.23
N TYR A 453 -2.56 -11.94 13.24
CA TYR A 453 -2.76 -12.71 12.02
C TYR A 453 -2.47 -14.22 12.21
N PHE A 454 -1.29 -14.56 12.72
CA PHE A 454 -0.80 -15.95 12.71
C PHE A 454 -1.27 -16.84 13.88
N ARG A 455 -1.78 -16.28 14.99
CA ARG A 455 -2.29 -17.09 16.10
C ARG A 455 -3.61 -17.79 15.75
N ASN A 456 -3.85 -18.91 16.44
CA ASN A 456 -5.11 -19.66 16.35
C ASN A 456 -6.30 -18.82 16.81
N ALA A 457 -7.42 -18.98 16.11
CA ALA A 457 -8.68 -18.32 16.45
C ALA A 457 -9.18 -18.71 17.86
N GLY A 458 -9.91 -17.80 18.51
CA GLY A 458 -10.53 -18.03 19.83
C GLY A 458 -9.57 -17.97 21.03
N THR A 459 -8.31 -17.58 20.83
CA THR A 459 -7.36 -17.35 21.93
C THR A 459 -7.42 -15.90 22.42
N LYS A 460 -7.26 -15.69 23.73
CA LYS A 460 -7.25 -14.35 24.34
C LYS A 460 -6.11 -13.50 23.79
N GLU A 461 -4.98 -14.14 23.48
CA GLU A 461 -3.81 -13.48 22.91
C GLU A 461 -4.10 -12.97 21.50
N LYS A 462 -4.86 -13.71 20.69
CA LYS A 462 -5.28 -13.23 19.36
C LYS A 462 -6.30 -12.10 19.49
N GLU A 463 -7.28 -12.22 20.39
CA GLU A 463 -8.25 -11.14 20.64
C GLU A 463 -7.55 -9.82 21.03
N TYR A 464 -6.64 -9.88 22.00
CA TYR A 464 -5.81 -8.73 22.38
C TYR A 464 -5.04 -8.16 21.19
N ALA A 465 -4.42 -9.03 20.38
CA ALA A 465 -3.65 -8.60 19.23
C ALA A 465 -4.50 -7.94 18.14
N LEU A 466 -5.73 -8.41 17.92
CA LEU A 466 -6.70 -7.79 17.00
C LEU A 466 -7.17 -6.42 17.52
N ASP A 467 -7.35 -6.28 18.83
CA ASP A 467 -7.71 -5.02 19.47
C ASP A 467 -6.56 -3.99 19.38
N ILE A 468 -5.31 -4.42 19.54
CA ILE A 468 -4.11 -3.58 19.30
C ILE A 468 -3.97 -3.20 17.81
N THR A 469 -4.27 -4.14 16.90
CA THR A 469 -4.27 -3.87 15.46
C THR A 469 -5.26 -2.75 15.11
N TRP A 470 -6.45 -2.75 15.72
CA TRP A 470 -7.39 -1.64 15.62
C TRP A 470 -6.89 -0.38 16.34
N TYR A 471 -6.26 -0.51 17.52
CA TYR A 471 -5.69 0.64 18.23
C TYR A 471 -4.66 1.37 17.36
N LEU A 472 -3.87 0.66 16.55
CA LEU A 472 -2.91 1.29 15.65
C LEU A 472 -3.57 2.27 14.65
N TRP A 473 -4.84 2.05 14.28
CA TRP A 473 -5.58 2.93 13.38
C TRP A 473 -5.99 4.28 14.02
N THR A 474 -6.32 4.29 15.32
CA THR A 474 -7.00 5.45 15.94
C THR A 474 -6.44 5.87 17.31
N GLY A 475 -5.50 5.11 17.85
CA GLY A 475 -5.00 5.25 19.20
C GLY A 475 -4.11 6.48 19.36
N PRO A 476 -4.27 7.27 20.43
CA PRO A 476 -3.52 8.51 20.63
C PRO A 476 -2.01 8.31 20.82
N VAL A 477 -1.55 7.09 21.13
CA VAL A 477 -0.12 6.73 21.26
C VAL A 477 0.29 5.76 20.15
N SER A 478 -0.55 5.59 19.13
CA SER A 478 -0.20 4.77 17.97
C SER A 478 0.91 5.41 17.15
N SER A 479 1.82 4.58 16.66
CA SER A 479 2.85 4.96 15.68
C SER A 479 2.29 5.22 14.28
N LEU A 480 1.03 4.91 14.01
CA LEU A 480 0.36 5.10 12.73
C LEU A 480 -0.73 6.18 12.78
N PHE A 481 -0.93 6.82 13.94
CA PHE A 481 -1.96 7.85 14.11
C PHE A 481 -1.44 9.06 14.91
N GLY A 482 -1.08 10.12 14.18
CA GLY A 482 -0.45 11.33 14.74
C GLY A 482 -1.40 12.38 15.35
N LYS A 483 -2.60 11.96 15.76
CA LYS A 483 -3.65 12.87 16.25
C LYS A 483 -4.12 12.46 17.64
N SER A 484 -4.76 13.38 18.36
CA SER A 484 -5.31 13.11 19.69
C SER A 484 -6.52 12.18 19.68
N GLU A 485 -7.37 12.30 18.66
CA GLU A 485 -8.56 11.49 18.48
C GLU A 485 -9.04 11.54 17.03
N MET A 486 -9.82 10.54 16.64
CA MET A 486 -10.50 10.50 15.34
C MET A 486 -11.96 10.94 15.49
N THR A 487 -12.36 11.98 14.76
CA THR A 487 -13.65 12.69 14.92
C THR A 487 -14.74 12.20 13.97
N THR A 488 -14.76 10.89 13.69
CA THR A 488 -15.66 10.33 12.66
C THR A 488 -17.14 10.51 13.01
N PHE A 489 -17.50 10.29 14.28
CA PHE A 489 -18.88 10.50 14.74
C PHE A 489 -19.31 11.95 14.55
N GLU A 490 -18.48 12.88 15.00
CA GLU A 490 -18.74 14.31 14.94
C GLU A 490 -18.96 14.78 13.50
N ARG A 491 -18.19 14.23 12.54
CA ARG A 491 -18.35 14.54 11.11
C ARG A 491 -19.68 14.09 10.51
N TYR A 492 -20.32 13.07 11.07
CA TYR A 492 -21.61 12.57 10.59
C TYR A 492 -22.79 13.21 11.32
N PHE A 493 -22.63 13.46 12.62
CA PHE A 493 -23.74 13.78 13.50
C PHE A 493 -23.76 15.22 14.02
N VAL A 494 -22.69 16.00 13.85
CA VAL A 494 -22.59 17.37 14.41
C VAL A 494 -22.24 18.38 13.32
N ALA A 495 -23.06 19.42 13.18
CA ALA A 495 -22.87 20.46 12.17
C ALA A 495 -21.65 21.37 12.43
N ASP A 496 -21.36 21.64 13.71
CA ASP A 496 -20.28 22.55 14.09
C ASP A 496 -18.91 21.92 13.80
N LYS A 497 -18.25 22.44 12.76
CA LYS A 497 -16.92 22.01 12.30
C LYS A 497 -15.82 22.14 13.36
N LYS A 498 -16.03 22.92 14.43
CA LYS A 498 -15.09 22.95 15.57
C LYS A 498 -14.94 21.57 16.21
N THR A 499 -16.00 20.76 16.20
CA THR A 499 -15.99 19.39 16.74
C THR A 499 -15.26 18.40 15.83
N HIS A 500 -15.00 18.76 14.57
CA HIS A 500 -14.28 17.94 13.59
C HIS A 500 -12.76 18.16 13.65
N HIS A 501 -12.29 19.05 14.52
CA HIS A 501 -10.88 19.37 14.65
C HIS A 501 -10.16 18.27 15.43
N GLU A 502 -9.19 17.63 14.75
CA GLU A 502 -8.33 16.61 15.32
C GLU A 502 -6.99 17.26 15.63
N GLU A 503 -6.73 17.47 16.93
CA GLU A 503 -5.50 18.11 17.38
C GLU A 503 -4.31 17.22 17.02
N LYS A 504 -3.36 17.78 16.26
CA LYS A 504 -2.11 17.08 15.94
C LYS A 504 -1.27 16.97 17.19
N LYS A 505 -0.72 15.80 17.44
CA LYS A 505 0.24 15.62 18.53
C LYS A 505 1.64 16.07 18.13
N SER A 506 2.46 16.35 19.14
CA SER A 506 3.91 16.43 18.95
C SER A 506 4.40 15.05 18.49
N ILE A 507 5.06 15.03 17.34
CA ILE A 507 5.55 13.81 16.70
C ILE A 507 6.93 14.08 16.09
N LEU A 508 7.78 13.05 16.02
CA LEU A 508 8.93 13.02 15.09
C LEU A 508 8.49 12.51 13.73
#